data_AF-A0A8T4J968-F1
#
_entry.id   AF-A0A8T4J968-F1
#
_cell.length_a   1.000
_cell.length_b   1.000
_cell.length_c   1.000
_cell.angle_alpha   90.00
_cell.angle_beta   90.00
_cell.angle_gamma   90.00
#
_symmetry.space_group_name_H-M   'P 1'
#
loop_
_entity.id
_entity.type
_entity.pdbx_description
1 polymer ?
#
loop_
_entity_poly.entity_id
_entity_poly.type
_entity_poly.pdbx_seq_one_letter_code
_entity_poly.pdbx_strand_id
1 'polypeptide(L)'
;MKKAQSQILGAVLITAIVMLVSGSAFVWGKPLIDKSTDKSKVDGLLLKMSEIDSAIKQAASTGSSKTVKVRLQEHDELSVSNDGGLKFKSYILVPVISTKDYAPLNSYELAVENELIGVETIETVSESLGICSLPHDGVVKNASLLLEGENFHVVVYNTSNSYDYDHVCIINHTNQPTNDECANEFQTIPVNGVDYVIQRIDKKGEFVYFTGDEVENVGIMTRDVPGVISGKSRVLSSTEGLLTTLVLNYRGLIDNNGVIHRIIIQCENNCLSTKSETLVKIIRSDIIRTGSSIDTYINIGLN
;
A
#
# COMPACT_ATOMS: atom_id res chain seq x y z
N MET A 1 4.67 14.66 -76.21
CA MET A 1 4.16 15.18 -74.92
C MET A 1 3.34 14.18 -74.10
N LYS A 2 2.47 13.33 -74.68
CA LYS A 2 1.62 12.38 -73.90
C LYS A 2 2.39 11.33 -73.05
N LYS A 3 3.61 10.93 -73.45
CA LYS A 3 4.42 9.95 -72.69
C LYS A 3 4.98 10.51 -71.37
N ALA A 4 5.37 11.78 -71.34
CA ALA A 4 5.93 12.42 -70.15
C ALA A 4 4.87 12.61 -69.05
N GLN A 5 3.63 12.96 -69.43
CA GLN A 5 2.52 13.10 -68.49
C GLN A 5 2.14 11.78 -67.82
N SER A 6 2.17 10.65 -68.56
CA SER A 6 1.89 9.33 -67.99
C SER A 6 2.97 8.86 -67.00
N GLN A 7 4.24 9.19 -67.23
CA GLN A 7 5.33 8.88 -66.31
C GLN A 7 5.23 9.68 -65.01
N ILE A 8 4.89 10.97 -65.10
CA ILE A 8 4.69 11.82 -63.93
C ILE A 8 3.50 11.31 -63.10
N LEU A 9 2.38 10.96 -63.75
CA LEU A 9 1.21 10.44 -63.04
C LEU A 9 1.50 9.10 -62.33
N GLY A 10 2.26 8.21 -62.96
CA GLY A 10 2.68 6.94 -62.34
C GLY A 10 3.58 7.14 -61.13
N ALA A 11 4.54 8.07 -61.20
CA ALA A 11 5.41 8.40 -60.07
C ALA A 11 4.62 8.98 -58.88
N VAL A 12 3.68 9.89 -59.14
CA VAL A 12 2.81 10.47 -58.10
C VAL A 12 1.96 9.40 -57.43
N LEU A 13 1.38 8.48 -58.21
CA LEU A 13 0.55 7.38 -57.68
C LEU A 13 1.36 6.45 -56.77
N ILE A 14 2.56 6.02 -57.20
CA ILE A 14 3.42 5.15 -56.39
C ILE A 14 3.83 5.85 -55.09
N THR A 15 4.20 7.13 -55.18
CA THR A 15 4.59 7.90 -54.00
C THR A 15 3.42 8.01 -53.01
N ALA A 16 2.19 8.24 -53.50
CA ALA A 16 0.99 8.28 -52.67
C ALA A 16 0.72 6.94 -51.96
N ILE A 17 0.88 5.80 -52.67
CA ILE A 17 0.72 4.47 -52.08
C ILE A 17 1.78 4.23 -50.99
N VAL A 18 3.04 4.58 -51.25
CA VAL A 18 4.13 4.42 -50.28
C VAL A 18 3.89 5.29 -49.04
N MET A 19 3.44 6.54 -49.20
CA MET A 19 3.05 7.39 -48.07
C MET A 19 1.89 6.80 -47.27
N LEU A 20 0.89 6.20 -47.95
CA LEU A 20 -0.26 5.60 -47.27
C LEU A 20 0.14 4.36 -46.47
N VAL A 21 0.96 3.49 -47.05
CA VAL A 21 1.45 2.25 -46.39
C VAL A 21 2.41 2.57 -45.26
N SER A 22 3.35 3.51 -45.44
CA SER A 22 4.27 3.91 -44.37
C SER A 22 3.54 4.66 -43.26
N GLY A 23 2.55 5.50 -43.60
CA GLY A 23 1.70 6.20 -42.64
C GLY A 23 0.88 5.24 -41.79
N SER A 24 0.24 4.24 -42.39
CA SER A 24 -0.50 3.22 -41.63
C SER A 24 0.46 2.37 -40.77
N ALA A 25 1.60 1.94 -41.29
CA ALA A 25 2.58 1.20 -40.51
C ALA A 25 3.09 2.01 -39.30
N PHE A 26 3.30 3.32 -39.44
CA PHE A 26 3.73 4.19 -38.34
C PHE A 26 2.67 4.33 -37.25
N VAL A 27 1.40 4.57 -37.63
CA VAL A 27 0.27 4.71 -36.69
C VAL A 27 0.10 3.43 -35.85
N TRP A 28 0.31 2.26 -36.45
CA TRP A 28 0.19 0.97 -35.76
C TRP A 28 1.48 0.57 -35.00
N GLY A 29 2.64 0.97 -35.49
CA GLY A 29 3.94 0.66 -34.88
C GLY A 29 4.24 1.50 -33.65
N LYS A 30 3.83 2.77 -33.63
CA LYS A 30 4.13 3.70 -32.53
C LYS A 30 3.68 3.18 -31.15
N PRO A 31 2.44 2.69 -30.95
CA PRO A 31 2.02 2.14 -29.65
C PRO A 31 2.85 0.95 -29.18
N LEU A 32 3.35 0.11 -30.09
CA LEU A 32 4.19 -1.05 -29.75
C LEU A 32 5.59 -0.61 -29.30
N ILE A 33 6.15 0.40 -29.96
CA ILE A 33 7.45 0.99 -29.61
C ILE A 33 7.35 1.71 -28.26
N ASP A 34 6.28 2.49 -28.06
CA ASP A 34 6.02 3.19 -26.79
C ASP A 34 5.87 2.16 -25.66
N LYS A 35 5.12 1.07 -25.87
CA LYS A 35 4.98 -0.03 -24.90
C LYS A 35 6.29 -0.73 -24.55
N SER A 36 7.15 -1.01 -25.53
CA SER A 36 8.43 -1.69 -25.26
C SER A 36 9.39 -0.78 -24.51
N THR A 37 9.38 0.52 -24.83
CA THR A 37 10.17 1.54 -24.15
C THR A 37 9.71 1.70 -22.70
N ASP A 38 8.41 1.83 -22.46
CA ASP A 38 7.84 1.94 -21.11
C ASP A 38 8.07 0.67 -20.28
N LYS A 39 7.95 -0.52 -20.89
CA LYS A 39 8.28 -1.77 -20.21
C LYS A 39 9.75 -1.80 -19.79
N SER A 40 10.67 -1.43 -20.68
CA SER A 40 12.10 -1.36 -20.37
C SER A 40 12.40 -0.38 -19.23
N LYS A 41 11.72 0.76 -19.21
CA LYS A 41 11.81 1.72 -18.09
C LYS A 41 11.36 1.07 -16.78
N VAL A 42 10.17 0.48 -16.74
CA VAL A 42 9.65 -0.19 -15.53
C VAL A 42 10.55 -1.33 -15.07
N ASP A 43 11.04 -2.16 -15.99
CA ASP A 43 11.98 -3.24 -15.67
C ASP A 43 13.29 -2.67 -15.09
N GLY A 44 13.79 -1.56 -15.62
CA GLY A 44 14.94 -0.83 -15.09
C GLY A 44 14.70 -0.31 -13.66
N LEU A 45 13.51 0.22 -13.36
CA LEU A 45 13.12 0.67 -12.03
C LEU A 45 13.04 -0.50 -11.04
N LEU A 46 12.42 -1.61 -11.45
CA LEU A 46 12.32 -2.82 -10.63
C LEU A 46 13.70 -3.42 -10.32
N LEU A 47 14.60 -3.45 -11.30
CA LEU A 47 15.99 -3.87 -11.09
C LEU A 47 16.70 -2.98 -10.07
N LYS A 48 16.47 -1.66 -10.12
CA LYS A 48 17.06 -0.72 -9.16
C LYS A 48 16.47 -0.88 -7.75
N MET A 49 15.17 -1.09 -7.62
CA MET A 49 14.55 -1.41 -6.33
C MET A 49 15.07 -2.74 -5.77
N SER A 50 15.30 -3.74 -6.62
CA SER A 50 15.93 -5.01 -6.23
C SER A 50 17.39 -4.85 -5.80
N GLU A 51 18.14 -3.95 -6.44
CA GLU A 51 19.50 -3.59 -6.04
C GLU A 51 19.52 -2.90 -4.66
N ILE A 52 18.56 -2.01 -4.40
CA ILE A 52 18.37 -1.38 -3.09
C ILE A 52 17.98 -2.43 -2.05
N ASP A 53 17.01 -3.29 -2.32
CA ASP A 53 16.63 -4.42 -1.45
C ASP A 53 17.83 -5.32 -1.12
N SER A 54 18.64 -5.67 -2.11
CA SER A 54 19.85 -6.46 -1.90
C SER A 54 20.90 -5.72 -1.07
N ALA A 55 21.03 -4.41 -1.26
CA ALA A 55 21.93 -3.58 -0.46
C ALA A 55 21.47 -3.47 0.99
N ILE A 56 20.16 -3.41 1.21
CA ILE A 56 19.54 -3.41 2.53
C ILE A 56 19.76 -4.74 3.24
N LYS A 57 19.51 -5.88 2.58
CA LYS A 57 19.83 -7.22 3.11
C LYS A 57 21.29 -7.35 3.53
N GLN A 58 22.21 -6.82 2.72
CA GLN A 58 23.64 -6.86 3.02
C GLN A 58 24.00 -5.97 4.22
N ALA A 59 23.43 -4.77 4.30
CA ALA A 59 23.64 -3.88 5.44
C ALA A 59 23.08 -4.49 6.74
N ALA A 60 21.90 -5.13 6.68
CA ALA A 60 21.30 -5.81 7.82
C ALA A 60 22.15 -6.99 8.32
N SER A 61 22.58 -7.86 7.41
CA SER A 61 23.35 -9.07 7.75
C SER A 61 24.78 -8.78 8.22
N THR A 62 25.44 -7.77 7.66
CA THR A 62 26.86 -7.47 7.98
C THR A 62 27.03 -6.33 8.99
N GLY A 63 25.99 -5.52 9.23
CA GLY A 63 26.08 -4.30 10.03
C GLY A 63 26.86 -3.15 9.35
N SER A 64 27.25 -3.32 8.09
CA SER A 64 27.98 -2.30 7.32
C SER A 64 27.03 -1.31 6.63
N SER A 65 27.52 -0.10 6.34
CA SER A 65 26.77 0.86 5.53
C SER A 65 26.98 0.63 4.04
N LYS A 66 25.93 0.74 3.23
CA LYS A 66 26.03 0.61 1.76
C LYS A 66 25.38 1.81 1.06
N THR A 67 25.97 2.23 -0.06
CA THR A 67 25.43 3.31 -0.88
C THR A 67 25.05 2.78 -2.26
N VAL A 68 23.82 3.03 -2.67
CA VAL A 68 23.32 2.68 -4.01
C VAL A 68 23.12 3.97 -4.80
N LYS A 69 23.62 3.98 -6.04
CA LYS A 69 23.44 5.09 -6.98
C LYS A 69 22.17 4.88 -7.78
N VAL A 70 21.20 5.79 -7.63
CA VAL A 70 19.95 5.76 -8.38
C VAL A 70 20.01 6.85 -9.45
N ARG A 71 19.79 6.44 -10.70
CA ARG A 71 19.67 7.37 -11.84
C ARG A 71 18.21 7.64 -12.11
N LEU A 72 17.82 8.90 -12.08
CA LEU A 72 16.45 9.34 -12.36
C LEU A 72 16.40 9.92 -13.78
N GLN A 73 15.36 9.56 -14.55
CA GLN A 73 15.11 10.18 -15.85
C GLN A 73 14.36 11.50 -15.69
N GLU A 74 14.16 12.21 -16.80
CA GLU A 74 13.33 13.40 -16.84
C GLU A 74 11.91 13.07 -16.37
N HIS A 75 11.42 13.80 -15.37
CA HIS A 75 10.13 13.60 -14.68
C HIS A 75 10.02 12.41 -13.72
N ASP A 76 11.07 11.63 -13.51
CA ASP A 76 11.07 10.64 -12.42
C ASP A 76 11.22 11.35 -11.07
N GLU A 77 10.51 10.85 -10.06
CA GLU A 77 10.62 11.34 -8.68
C GLU A 77 10.95 10.15 -7.78
N LEU A 78 12.04 10.28 -7.03
CA LEU A 78 12.30 9.45 -5.87
C LEU A 78 11.90 10.25 -4.63
N SER A 79 11.06 9.70 -3.79
CA SER A 79 10.76 10.27 -2.48
C SER A 79 10.73 9.16 -1.45
N VAL A 80 10.97 9.49 -0.19
CA VAL A 80 10.66 8.57 0.89
C VAL A 80 9.46 9.14 1.63
N SER A 81 8.48 8.29 1.91
CA SER A 81 7.29 8.67 2.63
C SER A 81 7.44 8.51 4.13
N ASN A 82 6.54 9.16 4.86
CA ASN A 82 6.48 9.12 6.32
C ASN A 82 6.30 7.70 6.88
N ASP A 83 5.74 6.80 6.09
CA ASP A 83 5.62 5.35 6.34
C ASP A 83 6.96 4.59 6.13
N GLY A 84 8.10 5.28 5.99
CA GLY A 84 9.40 4.65 5.73
C GLY A 84 9.57 4.03 4.34
N GLY A 85 8.54 4.05 3.49
CA GLY A 85 8.57 3.48 2.15
C GLY A 85 9.35 4.33 1.15
N LEU A 86 10.24 3.71 0.37
CA LEU A 86 10.91 4.37 -0.75
C LEU A 86 9.96 4.39 -1.96
N LYS A 87 9.42 5.56 -2.29
CA LYS A 87 8.47 5.78 -3.38
C LYS A 87 9.21 6.22 -4.64
N PHE A 88 9.06 5.46 -5.71
CA PHE A 88 9.52 5.82 -7.04
C PHE A 88 8.31 6.12 -7.92
N LYS A 89 8.21 7.35 -8.43
CA LYS A 89 7.18 7.76 -9.38
C LYS A 89 7.79 7.96 -10.76
N SER A 90 7.14 7.40 -11.77
CA SER A 90 7.54 7.57 -13.16
C SER A 90 6.31 7.73 -14.05
N TYR A 91 6.46 8.53 -15.10
CA TYR A 91 5.42 8.78 -16.09
C TYR A 91 5.59 7.80 -17.25
N ILE A 92 4.58 6.98 -17.49
CA ILE A 92 4.55 5.99 -18.57
C ILE A 92 3.32 6.19 -19.45
N LEU A 93 3.43 5.93 -20.75
CA LEU A 93 2.33 6.09 -21.70
C LEU A 93 1.41 4.86 -21.73
N VAL A 94 1.98 3.67 -21.48
CA VAL A 94 1.26 2.40 -21.53
C VAL A 94 1.22 1.74 -20.14
N PRO A 95 0.06 1.27 -19.65
CA PRO A 95 -0.03 0.63 -18.34
C PRO A 95 0.77 -0.68 -18.32
N VAL A 96 1.82 -0.72 -17.50
CA VAL A 96 2.54 -1.97 -17.18
C VAL A 96 1.93 -2.62 -15.94
N ILE A 97 1.43 -1.81 -15.00
CA ILE A 97 0.68 -2.24 -13.81
C ILE A 97 -0.76 -1.74 -13.99
N SER A 98 -1.74 -2.63 -13.87
CA SER A 98 -3.15 -2.31 -14.14
C SER A 98 -4.00 -2.07 -12.89
N THR A 99 -3.39 -2.09 -11.71
CA THR A 99 -4.09 -1.96 -10.43
C THR A 99 -4.17 -0.51 -9.99
N LYS A 100 -5.33 -0.12 -9.47
CA LYS A 100 -5.53 1.20 -8.83
C LYS A 100 -4.96 1.21 -7.42
N ASP A 101 -5.05 0.08 -6.74
CA ASP A 101 -4.50 -0.15 -5.41
C ASP A 101 -3.10 -0.78 -5.49
N TYR A 102 -2.35 -0.68 -4.41
CA TYR A 102 -1.01 -1.26 -4.32
C TYR A 102 -1.10 -2.78 -4.41
N ALA A 103 -0.45 -3.34 -5.43
CA ALA A 103 -0.28 -4.78 -5.58
C ALA A 103 1.19 -5.14 -5.36
N PRO A 104 1.51 -6.20 -4.60
CA PRO A 104 2.88 -6.66 -4.46
C PRO A 104 3.36 -7.26 -5.79
N LEU A 105 4.58 -6.93 -6.19
CA LEU A 105 5.19 -7.34 -7.46
C LEU A 105 6.23 -8.45 -7.27
N ASN A 106 6.81 -8.57 -6.07
CA ASN A 106 7.86 -9.54 -5.74
C ASN A 106 7.49 -10.47 -4.56
N SER A 107 6.28 -10.33 -4.02
CA SER A 107 5.77 -11.06 -2.86
C SER A 107 4.29 -11.37 -3.07
N TYR A 108 3.75 -12.28 -2.26
CA TYR A 108 2.30 -12.52 -2.17
C TYR A 108 1.63 -11.68 -1.07
N GLU A 109 2.44 -11.10 -0.18
CA GLU A 109 2.01 -10.33 0.98
C GLU A 109 2.49 -8.88 0.86
N LEU A 110 1.71 -7.95 1.41
CA LEU A 110 2.09 -6.56 1.59
C LEU A 110 3.01 -6.41 2.81
N ALA A 111 3.82 -5.36 2.85
CA ALA A 111 4.65 -5.07 4.03
C ALA A 111 3.84 -4.53 5.22
N VAL A 112 2.67 -3.97 4.94
CA VAL A 112 1.75 -3.37 5.91
C VAL A 112 0.36 -3.87 5.57
N GLU A 113 -0.40 -4.24 6.58
CA GLU A 113 -1.80 -4.64 6.47
C GLU A 113 -2.57 -4.04 7.64
N ASN A 114 -3.87 -3.83 7.48
CA ASN A 114 -4.69 -3.40 8.61
C ASN A 114 -4.84 -4.56 9.58
N GLU A 115 -4.70 -4.29 10.87
CA GLU A 115 -4.88 -5.31 11.90
C GLU A 115 -6.31 -5.84 11.85
N LEU A 116 -6.48 -7.13 11.57
CA LEU A 116 -7.79 -7.78 11.62
C LEU A 116 -8.05 -8.30 13.02
N ILE A 117 -9.05 -7.71 13.68
CA ILE A 117 -9.45 -8.06 15.03
C ILE A 117 -10.78 -8.81 14.95
N GLY A 118 -10.78 -10.06 15.42
CA GLY A 118 -11.97 -10.88 15.57
C GLY A 118 -12.35 -11.00 17.04
N VAL A 119 -13.58 -10.63 17.37
CA VAL A 119 -14.10 -10.65 18.75
C VAL A 119 -15.27 -11.61 18.82
N GLU A 120 -15.19 -12.56 19.75
CA GLU A 120 -16.26 -13.50 20.03
C GLU A 120 -17.14 -12.95 21.17
N THR A 121 -18.37 -12.58 20.85
CA THR A 121 -19.32 -11.90 21.73
C THR A 121 -20.33 -12.92 22.26
N ILE A 122 -19.86 -13.82 23.13
CA ILE A 122 -20.66 -14.95 23.65
C ILE A 122 -21.51 -14.54 24.86
N GLU A 123 -21.07 -13.55 25.62
CA GLU A 123 -21.73 -13.16 26.86
C GLU A 123 -23.06 -12.45 26.53
N THR A 124 -24.16 -13.15 26.82
CA THR A 124 -25.49 -12.57 26.72
C THR A 124 -25.79 -11.84 28.02
N VAL A 125 -25.78 -10.53 27.97
CA VAL A 125 -26.05 -9.70 29.12
C VAL A 125 -27.52 -9.34 29.11
N SER A 126 -28.29 -9.86 30.07
CA SER A 126 -29.59 -9.27 30.35
C SER A 126 -29.37 -7.86 30.90
N GLU A 127 -30.27 -6.92 30.60
CA GLU A 127 -30.24 -5.48 30.93
C GLU A 127 -29.78 -5.12 32.36
N SER A 128 -29.74 -6.09 33.28
CA SER A 128 -29.33 -5.95 34.68
C SER A 128 -27.84 -5.67 34.95
N LEU A 129 -26.90 -5.87 34.01
CA LEU A 129 -25.47 -5.57 34.28
C LEU A 129 -25.13 -4.08 34.15
N GLY A 130 -26.06 -3.22 33.71
CA GLY A 130 -25.87 -1.76 33.73
C GLY A 130 -24.73 -1.26 32.84
N ILE A 131 -24.28 -2.06 31.86
CA ILE A 131 -23.14 -1.72 31.00
C ILE A 131 -23.56 -0.70 29.92
N CYS A 132 -24.83 -0.69 29.49
CA CYS A 132 -25.41 0.31 28.59
C CYS A 132 -26.94 0.36 28.77
N SER A 133 -27.55 1.54 28.90
CA SER A 133 -29.00 1.71 28.76
C SER A 133 -29.38 1.86 27.30
N LEU A 134 -29.38 0.78 26.52
CA LEU A 134 -29.71 0.88 25.09
C LEU A 134 -31.20 1.24 24.90
N PRO A 135 -31.56 1.96 23.83
CA PRO A 135 -32.94 2.45 23.62
C PRO A 135 -33.96 1.34 23.31
N HIS A 136 -33.55 0.08 23.19
CA HIS A 136 -34.39 -1.06 22.83
C HIS A 136 -34.11 -2.26 23.75
N ASP A 137 -35.18 -2.97 24.15
CA ASP A 137 -35.21 -4.20 24.99
C ASP A 137 -34.56 -5.43 24.30
N GLY A 138 -33.56 -5.20 23.45
CA GLY A 138 -32.88 -6.22 22.65
C GLY A 138 -31.93 -7.07 23.48
N VAL A 139 -31.76 -8.32 23.06
CA VAL A 139 -30.70 -9.18 23.59
C VAL A 139 -29.36 -8.58 23.18
N VAL A 140 -28.55 -8.22 24.17
CA VAL A 140 -27.22 -7.65 23.96
C VAL A 140 -26.18 -8.75 24.11
N LYS A 141 -25.22 -8.76 23.19
CA LYS A 141 -24.02 -9.59 23.30
C LYS A 141 -22.82 -8.72 23.57
N ASN A 142 -21.94 -9.15 24.45
CA ASN A 142 -20.71 -8.41 24.71
C ASN A 142 -19.48 -9.29 24.81
N ALA A 143 -18.33 -8.64 24.74
CA ALA A 143 -17.03 -9.19 25.02
C ALA A 143 -16.13 -8.08 25.58
N SER A 144 -15.13 -8.47 26.36
CA SER A 144 -14.03 -7.57 26.71
C SER A 144 -12.88 -7.76 25.73
N LEU A 145 -12.28 -6.66 25.30
CA LEU A 145 -11.18 -6.62 24.37
C LEU A 145 -10.11 -5.65 24.87
N LEU A 146 -8.85 -6.04 24.77
CA LEU A 146 -7.73 -5.15 25.05
C LEU A 146 -7.31 -4.47 23.74
N LEU A 147 -7.51 -3.15 23.63
CA LEU A 147 -7.00 -2.33 22.53
C LEU A 147 -5.98 -1.34 23.08
N GLU A 148 -4.80 -1.26 22.47
CA GLU A 148 -3.76 -0.30 22.86
C GLU A 148 -3.36 -0.33 24.35
N GLY A 149 -3.58 -1.46 25.03
CA GLY A 149 -3.31 -1.60 26.48
C GLY A 149 -4.45 -1.15 27.40
N GLU A 150 -5.56 -0.69 26.86
CA GLU A 150 -6.79 -0.37 27.58
C GLU A 150 -7.88 -1.41 27.33
N ASN A 151 -8.70 -1.69 28.35
CA ASN A 151 -9.82 -2.62 28.23
C ASN A 151 -11.05 -1.90 27.70
N PHE A 152 -11.60 -2.41 26.60
CA PHE A 152 -12.84 -2.00 25.99
C PHE A 152 -13.88 -3.11 26.09
N HIS A 153 -15.14 -2.72 26.06
CA HIS A 153 -16.28 -3.60 25.87
C HIS A 153 -16.76 -3.45 24.43
N VAL A 154 -16.79 -4.57 23.71
CA VAL A 154 -17.42 -4.68 22.41
C VAL A 154 -18.85 -5.12 22.63
N VAL A 155 -19.80 -4.28 22.26
CA VAL A 155 -21.23 -4.50 22.51
C VAL A 155 -21.95 -4.61 21.17
N VAL A 156 -22.65 -5.71 20.95
CA VAL A 156 -23.39 -5.97 19.71
C VAL A 156 -24.87 -6.05 20.04
N TYR A 157 -25.66 -5.33 19.27
CA TYR A 157 -27.11 -5.29 19.46
C TYR A 157 -27.80 -5.10 18.11
N ASN A 158 -29.12 -5.22 18.17
CA ASN A 158 -30.00 -5.05 17.02
C ASN A 158 -30.83 -3.79 17.20
N THR A 159 -30.79 -2.91 16.22
CA THR A 159 -31.57 -1.65 16.20
C THR A 159 -32.97 -1.80 15.61
N SER A 160 -33.25 -2.93 14.97
CA SER A 160 -34.49 -3.21 14.28
C SER A 160 -35.28 -4.32 14.96
N ASN A 161 -36.59 -4.43 14.67
CA ASN A 161 -37.38 -5.61 15.03
C ASN A 161 -36.96 -6.88 14.24
N SER A 162 -35.79 -6.88 13.60
CA SER A 162 -35.23 -8.06 12.96
C SER A 162 -34.69 -9.03 14.02
N TYR A 163 -34.18 -10.19 13.62
CA TYR A 163 -33.41 -11.06 14.51
C TYR A 163 -31.90 -10.95 14.24
N ASP A 164 -31.51 -10.08 13.30
CA ASP A 164 -30.13 -9.94 12.85
C ASP A 164 -29.46 -8.80 13.65
N TYR A 165 -28.31 -9.10 14.25
CA TYR A 165 -27.49 -8.08 14.91
C TYR A 165 -26.85 -7.19 13.83
N ASP A 166 -27.01 -5.87 13.96
CA ASP A 166 -26.64 -4.91 12.91
C ASP A 166 -25.73 -3.78 13.40
N HIS A 167 -25.63 -3.57 14.72
CA HIS A 167 -24.77 -2.54 15.30
C HIS A 167 -23.74 -3.13 16.27
N VAL A 168 -22.55 -2.55 16.26
CA VAL A 168 -21.51 -2.78 17.26
C VAL A 168 -21.06 -1.45 17.85
N CYS A 169 -20.83 -1.42 19.16
CA CYS A 169 -20.16 -0.32 19.85
C CYS A 169 -18.86 -0.79 20.49
N ILE A 170 -17.88 0.11 20.58
CA ILE A 170 -16.62 -0.11 21.31
C ILE A 170 -16.53 0.98 22.38
N ILE A 171 -16.66 0.60 23.65
CA ILE A 171 -16.73 1.55 24.78
C ILE A 171 -15.75 1.16 25.88
N ASN A 172 -15.20 2.13 26.61
CA ASN A 172 -14.35 1.89 27.78
C ASN A 172 -15.04 2.25 29.11
N HIS A 173 -16.36 2.44 29.07
CA HIS A 173 -17.17 2.85 30.21
C HIS A 173 -18.45 2.04 30.35
N THR A 174 -19.11 2.18 31.49
CA THR A 174 -20.38 1.51 31.80
C THR A 174 -21.62 2.36 31.49
N ASN A 175 -21.44 3.56 30.91
CA ASN A 175 -22.56 4.40 30.52
C ASN A 175 -23.10 3.99 29.14
N GLN A 176 -24.29 4.49 28.79
CA GLN A 176 -24.86 4.30 27.46
C GLN A 176 -23.87 4.82 26.38
N PRO A 177 -23.62 4.05 25.30
CA PRO A 177 -22.74 4.47 24.23
C PRO A 177 -23.30 5.69 23.52
N THR A 178 -22.43 6.59 23.10
CA THR A 178 -22.81 7.67 22.20
C THR A 178 -22.85 7.18 20.75
N ASN A 179 -23.55 7.91 19.87
CA ASN A 179 -23.75 7.48 18.48
C ASN A 179 -22.43 7.35 17.69
N ASP A 180 -21.37 8.05 18.11
CA ASP A 180 -20.03 7.99 17.54
C ASP A 180 -19.20 6.80 18.05
N GLU A 181 -19.62 6.15 19.14
CA GLU A 181 -18.98 4.94 19.66
C GLU A 181 -19.56 3.65 19.05
N CYS A 182 -20.51 3.80 18.11
CA CYS A 182 -21.26 2.70 17.51
C CYS A 182 -21.30 2.82 15.98
N ALA A 183 -21.25 1.69 15.29
CA ALA A 183 -21.24 1.63 13.85
C ALA A 183 -21.91 0.35 13.32
N ASN A 184 -22.41 0.43 12.08
CA ASN A 184 -22.81 -0.72 11.28
C ASN A 184 -21.62 -1.31 10.52
N GLU A 185 -21.85 -2.43 9.83
CA GLU A 185 -20.88 -2.95 8.85
C GLU A 185 -20.45 -1.85 7.85
N PHE A 186 -19.16 -1.82 7.56
CA PHE A 186 -18.44 -0.88 6.70
C PHE A 186 -18.42 0.57 7.19
N GLN A 187 -18.86 0.84 8.42
CA GLN A 187 -18.72 2.12 9.09
C GLN A 187 -17.53 2.09 10.07
N THR A 188 -17.11 3.28 10.50
CA THR A 188 -15.92 3.49 11.33
C THR A 188 -16.30 3.90 12.74
N ILE A 189 -15.59 3.38 13.74
CA ILE A 189 -15.65 3.82 15.14
C ILE A 189 -14.28 4.41 15.51
N PRO A 190 -14.18 5.71 15.83
CA PRO A 190 -12.96 6.29 16.35
C PRO A 190 -12.77 5.87 17.82
N VAL A 191 -11.65 5.20 18.12
CA VAL A 191 -11.28 4.78 19.48
C VAL A 191 -9.87 5.27 19.75
N ASN A 192 -9.69 6.14 20.76
CA ASN A 192 -8.38 6.71 21.14
C ASN A 192 -7.59 7.39 20.00
N GLY A 193 -8.27 7.82 18.94
CA GLY A 193 -7.65 8.46 17.77
C GLY A 193 -7.34 7.49 16.61
N VAL A 194 -7.66 6.21 16.77
CA VAL A 194 -7.60 5.17 15.74
C VAL A 194 -8.99 4.90 15.18
N ASP A 195 -9.10 4.85 13.86
CA ASP A 195 -10.35 4.60 13.15
C ASP A 195 -10.52 3.09 12.90
N TYR A 196 -11.40 2.43 13.66
CA TYR A 196 -11.71 1.02 13.48
C TYR A 196 -12.88 0.83 12.51
N VAL A 197 -12.65 0.14 11.39
CA VAL A 197 -13.70 -0.14 10.39
C VAL A 197 -14.33 -1.49 10.67
N ILE A 198 -15.64 -1.52 10.85
CA ILE A 198 -16.39 -2.76 11.04
C ILE A 198 -16.46 -3.52 9.72
N GLN A 199 -15.82 -4.68 9.63
CA GLN A 199 -15.81 -5.47 8.40
C GLN A 199 -17.05 -6.36 8.30
N ARG A 200 -17.46 -6.93 9.43
CA ARG A 200 -18.57 -7.88 9.48
C ARG A 200 -19.10 -8.05 10.89
N ILE A 201 -20.42 -8.13 11.00
CA ILE A 201 -21.16 -8.55 12.18
C ILE A 201 -21.84 -9.87 11.82
N ASP A 202 -21.55 -10.94 12.57
CA ASP A 202 -22.30 -12.17 12.38
C ASP A 202 -23.78 -11.94 12.68
N LYS A 203 -24.68 -12.57 11.93
CA LYS A 203 -26.14 -12.37 12.08
C LYS A 203 -26.63 -12.68 13.49
N LYS A 204 -25.99 -13.60 14.19
CA LYS A 204 -26.33 -13.94 15.58
C LYS A 204 -25.64 -13.03 16.60
N GLY A 205 -24.82 -12.08 16.16
CA GLY A 205 -23.98 -11.25 17.00
C GLY A 205 -22.95 -12.05 17.80
N GLU A 206 -22.56 -13.25 17.35
CA GLU A 206 -21.58 -14.11 18.06
C GLU A 206 -20.14 -13.71 17.72
N PHE A 207 -19.94 -13.14 16.53
CA PHE A 207 -18.63 -12.71 16.06
C PHE A 207 -18.73 -11.33 15.45
N VAL A 208 -17.77 -10.47 15.76
CA VAL A 208 -17.56 -9.21 15.06
C VAL A 208 -16.12 -9.16 14.57
N TYR A 209 -15.96 -8.72 13.33
CA TYR A 209 -14.68 -8.48 12.71
C TYR A 209 -14.55 -7.00 12.41
N PHE A 210 -13.45 -6.40 12.82
CA PHE A 210 -13.10 -5.04 12.44
C PHE A 210 -11.62 -4.94 12.12
N THR A 211 -11.28 -3.93 11.33
CA THR A 211 -9.91 -3.62 10.97
C THR A 211 -9.49 -2.34 11.67
N GLY A 212 -8.39 -2.40 12.41
CA GLY A 212 -7.79 -1.25 13.08
C GLY A 212 -6.69 -0.61 12.25
N ASP A 213 -5.67 -0.13 12.96
CA ASP A 213 -4.50 0.52 12.39
C ASP A 213 -3.74 -0.35 11.37
N GLU A 214 -2.99 0.35 10.52
CA GLU A 214 -1.97 -0.25 9.68
C GLU A 214 -0.85 -0.84 10.55
N VAL A 215 -0.78 -2.16 10.61
CA VAL A 215 0.30 -2.89 11.27
C VAL A 215 1.31 -3.38 10.25
N GLU A 216 2.58 -3.19 10.57
CA GLU A 216 3.66 -3.75 9.76
C GLU A 216 3.67 -5.27 9.93
N ASN A 217 3.57 -5.99 8.82
CA ASN A 217 3.78 -7.43 8.79
C ASN A 217 5.25 -7.71 9.15
N VAL A 218 5.54 -8.79 9.89
CA VAL A 218 6.91 -9.14 10.30
C VAL A 218 7.29 -10.48 9.68
N GLY A 219 8.40 -10.50 8.96
CA GLY A 219 8.92 -11.71 8.31
C GLY A 219 9.99 -12.41 9.13
N ILE A 220 10.22 -13.69 8.82
CA ILE A 220 11.34 -14.48 9.33
C ILE A 220 12.55 -14.28 8.41
N MET A 221 13.68 -13.85 8.96
CA MET A 221 14.89 -13.47 8.19
C MET A 221 15.38 -14.55 7.20
N THR A 222 15.15 -15.83 7.51
CA THR A 222 15.62 -16.98 6.71
C THR A 222 14.65 -17.41 5.61
N ARG A 223 13.38 -16.98 5.67
CA ARG A 223 12.31 -17.49 4.80
C ARG A 223 11.68 -16.40 3.95
N ASP A 224 11.47 -15.23 4.55
CA ASP A 224 10.55 -14.24 4.02
C ASP A 224 11.31 -13.12 3.28
N VAL A 225 10.70 -12.58 2.22
CA VAL A 225 11.27 -11.46 1.46
C VAL A 225 11.17 -10.18 2.30
N PRO A 226 12.26 -9.46 2.62
CA PRO A 226 12.20 -8.33 3.53
C PRO A 226 11.72 -7.03 2.87
N GLY A 227 12.17 -6.73 1.65
CA GLY A 227 11.65 -5.63 0.86
C GLY A 227 10.49 -6.08 0.00
N VAL A 228 9.28 -5.61 0.29
CA VAL A 228 8.11 -5.79 -0.57
C VAL A 228 8.06 -4.62 -1.53
N ILE A 229 8.22 -4.91 -2.82
CA ILE A 229 8.02 -3.96 -3.90
C ILE A 229 6.55 -4.04 -4.28
N SER A 230 5.80 -2.99 -4.01
CA SER A 230 4.42 -2.83 -4.46
C SER A 230 4.32 -1.77 -5.54
N GLY A 231 3.29 -1.86 -6.37
CA GLY A 231 3.08 -0.91 -7.44
C GLY A 231 1.62 -0.63 -7.68
N LYS A 232 1.34 0.60 -8.12
CA LYS A 232 0.03 1.01 -8.64
C LYS A 232 0.21 1.98 -9.79
N SER A 233 -0.78 2.07 -10.67
CA SER A 233 -0.79 3.05 -11.75
C SER A 233 -2.09 3.83 -11.75
N ARG A 234 -1.97 5.17 -11.79
CA ARG A 234 -3.09 6.09 -11.91
C ARG A 234 -3.08 6.74 -13.29
N VAL A 235 -4.20 6.67 -13.99
CA VAL A 235 -4.37 7.43 -15.25
C VAL A 235 -4.44 8.92 -14.90
N LEU A 236 -3.58 9.74 -15.51
CA LEU A 236 -3.60 11.20 -15.33
C LEU A 236 -4.56 11.84 -16.33
N SER A 237 -4.41 11.52 -17.61
CA SER A 237 -5.31 11.92 -18.70
C SER A 237 -5.00 11.09 -19.96
N SER A 238 -5.85 11.19 -20.99
CA SER A 238 -5.60 10.51 -22.28
C SER A 238 -4.36 11.03 -23.02
N THR A 239 -3.87 12.21 -22.67
CA THR A 239 -2.71 12.86 -23.28
C THR A 239 -1.45 12.81 -22.42
N GLU A 240 -1.57 12.79 -21.09
CA GLU A 240 -0.43 12.79 -20.16
C GLU A 240 -0.02 11.38 -19.72
N GLY A 241 -0.78 10.36 -20.11
CA GLY A 241 -0.47 8.96 -19.81
C GLY A 241 -0.84 8.55 -18.39
N LEU A 242 -0.01 7.67 -17.80
CA LEU A 242 -0.18 7.08 -16.48
C LEU A 242 0.97 7.46 -15.57
N LEU A 243 0.62 7.83 -14.33
CA LEU A 243 1.57 7.93 -13.24
C LEU A 243 1.70 6.55 -12.58
N THR A 244 2.86 5.91 -12.73
CA THR A 244 3.16 4.68 -12.02
C THR A 244 3.94 4.99 -10.78
N THR A 245 3.44 4.51 -9.64
CA THR A 245 4.09 4.63 -8.35
C THR A 245 4.50 3.24 -7.89
N LEU A 246 5.79 3.02 -7.79
CA LEU A 246 6.38 1.86 -7.13
C LEU A 246 6.76 2.26 -5.72
N VAL A 247 6.57 1.37 -4.75
CA VAL A 247 6.94 1.59 -3.37
C VAL A 247 7.72 0.37 -2.90
N LEU A 248 8.93 0.60 -2.39
CA LEU A 248 9.68 -0.41 -1.66
C LEU A 248 9.45 -0.17 -0.17
N ASN A 249 8.64 -1.02 0.43
CA ASN A 249 8.44 -1.06 1.87
C ASN A 249 9.27 -2.19 2.46
N TYR A 250 9.89 -1.95 3.60
CA TYR A 250 10.58 -2.98 4.35
C TYR A 250 9.73 -3.42 5.52
N ARG A 251 9.50 -4.73 5.61
CA ARG A 251 8.97 -5.32 6.84
C ARG A 251 10.07 -5.58 7.85
N GLY A 252 9.68 -5.65 9.10
CA GLY A 252 10.54 -6.11 10.17
C GLY A 252 10.99 -7.53 9.91
N LEU A 253 12.23 -7.84 10.30
CA LEU A 253 12.74 -9.19 10.28
C LEU A 253 13.06 -9.66 11.70
N ILE A 254 12.47 -10.79 12.08
CA ILE A 254 12.81 -11.50 13.31
C ILE A 254 13.97 -12.46 13.02
N ASP A 255 15.02 -12.38 13.84
CA ASP A 255 16.09 -13.37 13.85
C ASP A 255 15.74 -14.60 14.71
N ASN A 256 16.60 -15.61 14.70
CA ASN A 256 16.38 -16.85 15.46
C ASN A 256 16.32 -16.64 16.99
N ASN A 257 16.72 -15.47 17.50
CA ASN A 257 16.69 -15.10 18.91
C ASN A 257 15.46 -14.23 19.26
N GLY A 258 14.56 -13.96 18.31
CA GLY A 258 13.39 -13.12 18.52
C GLY A 258 13.70 -11.62 18.47
N VAL A 259 14.91 -11.22 18.07
CA VAL A 259 15.28 -9.80 17.96
C VAL A 259 14.81 -9.27 16.62
N ILE A 260 14.11 -8.13 16.66
CA ILE A 260 13.63 -7.45 15.47
C ILE A 260 14.67 -6.41 15.05
N HIS A 261 15.15 -6.49 13.81
CA HIS A 261 16.17 -5.58 13.27
C HIS A 261 15.54 -4.41 12.50
N ARG A 262 16.05 -3.20 12.71
CA ARG A 262 15.63 -1.96 12.01
C ARG A 262 16.72 -1.48 11.04
N ILE A 263 16.31 -0.97 9.88
CA ILE A 263 17.20 -0.56 8.79
C ILE A 263 16.90 0.88 8.38
N ILE A 264 17.74 1.82 8.78
CA ILE A 264 17.62 3.24 8.42
C ILE A 264 18.06 3.46 6.97
N ILE A 265 17.20 4.09 6.15
CA ILE A 265 17.55 4.55 4.80
C ILE A 265 17.67 6.07 4.83
N GLN A 266 18.87 6.58 4.58
CA GLN A 266 19.14 8.01 4.47
C GLN A 266 19.38 8.36 3.00
N CYS A 267 18.66 9.35 2.48
CA CYS A 267 19.00 9.95 1.19
C CYS A 267 19.76 11.25 1.40
N GLU A 268 20.71 11.50 0.50
CA GLU A 268 21.25 12.84 0.34
C GLU A 268 20.18 13.77 -0.28
N ASN A 269 19.98 14.96 0.28
CA ASN A 269 18.99 15.96 -0.18
C ASN A 269 17.51 15.50 -0.13
N ASN A 270 17.09 14.80 0.92
CA ASN A 270 15.68 14.37 1.14
C ASN A 270 15.09 13.49 0.01
N CYS A 271 15.97 12.82 -0.76
CA CYS A 271 15.63 12.08 -1.98
C CYS A 271 14.99 12.92 -3.09
N LEU A 272 14.71 14.21 -2.86
CA LEU A 272 14.13 15.14 -3.82
C LEU A 272 15.17 15.51 -4.85
N SER A 273 15.44 14.62 -5.79
CA SER A 273 16.34 14.89 -6.89
C SER A 273 15.55 15.14 -8.16
N THR A 274 15.53 16.41 -8.57
CA THR A 274 15.25 16.81 -9.95
C THR A 274 16.49 16.64 -10.86
N LYS A 275 17.58 16.11 -10.32
CA LYS A 275 18.86 15.85 -11.01
C LYS A 275 19.00 14.38 -11.40
N SER A 276 19.89 14.09 -12.36
CA SER A 276 20.07 12.77 -12.98
C SER A 276 20.58 11.65 -12.05
N GLU A 277 21.12 11.98 -10.87
CA GLU A 277 21.65 10.99 -9.92
C GLU A 277 21.33 11.35 -8.46
N THR A 278 20.98 10.34 -7.66
CA THR A 278 20.77 10.44 -6.20
C THR A 278 21.50 9.29 -5.49
N LEU A 279 22.07 9.59 -4.32
CA LEU A 279 22.71 8.59 -3.47
C LEU A 279 21.76 8.17 -2.35
N VAL A 280 21.51 6.87 -2.26
CA VAL A 280 20.74 6.26 -1.17
C VAL A 280 21.74 5.52 -0.27
N LYS A 281 21.90 6.00 0.96
CA LYS A 281 22.76 5.40 1.98
C LYS A 281 21.90 4.57 2.93
N ILE A 282 22.32 3.33 3.17
CA ILE A 282 21.61 2.38 4.03
C ILE A 282 22.48 2.08 5.24
N ILE A 283 21.89 2.16 6.44
CA ILE A 283 22.55 1.99 7.73
C ILE A 283 21.68 1.09 8.61
N ARG A 284 22.27 0.11 9.28
CA ARG A 284 21.57 -0.69 10.29
C ARG A 284 21.52 0.07 11.62
N SER A 285 20.37 0.07 12.29
CA SER A 285 20.27 0.46 13.70
C SER A 285 19.62 -0.66 14.49
N ASP A 286 20.30 -1.15 15.52
CA ASP A 286 19.69 -2.06 16.47
C ASP A 286 18.78 -1.23 17.38
N ILE A 287 17.46 -1.35 17.23
CA ILE A 287 16.49 -0.70 18.11
C ILE A 287 15.66 -1.78 18.80
N ILE A 288 15.57 -1.68 20.12
CA ILE A 288 14.66 -2.48 20.94
C ILE A 288 13.30 -1.78 20.88
N ARG A 289 12.28 -2.43 20.32
CA ARG A 289 10.95 -1.84 20.14
C ARG A 289 10.22 -1.70 21.47
N THR A 290 9.55 -0.57 21.68
CA THR A 290 8.49 -0.38 22.69
C THR A 290 7.14 -0.33 21.96
N GLY A 291 6.14 -1.06 22.47
CA GLY A 291 5.02 -1.61 21.69
C GLY A 291 3.93 -0.69 21.15
N SER A 292 4.13 0.63 20.99
CA SER A 292 3.02 1.54 20.66
C SER A 292 3.28 2.58 19.54
N SER A 293 4.32 2.41 18.72
CA SER A 293 4.49 3.24 17.51
C SER A 293 4.73 2.41 16.26
N ILE A 294 4.14 2.87 15.14
CA ILE A 294 4.51 2.50 13.76
C ILE A 294 5.86 3.15 13.48
N ASP A 295 6.89 2.63 14.14
CA ASP A 295 8.27 2.97 13.87
C ASP A 295 8.72 2.16 12.67
N THR A 296 8.40 2.64 11.47
CA THR A 296 8.69 1.89 10.25
C THR A 296 10.13 1.43 10.21
N TYR A 297 10.35 0.20 9.75
CA TYR A 297 11.68 -0.41 9.83
C TYR A 297 12.73 0.36 9.02
N ILE A 298 12.29 1.29 8.19
CA ILE A 298 13.06 2.35 7.58
C ILE A 298 12.82 3.67 8.31
N ASN A 299 13.76 4.07 9.18
CA ASN A 299 13.83 5.46 9.61
C ASN A 299 14.58 6.27 8.56
N ILE A 300 14.09 7.46 8.25
CA ILE A 300 14.74 8.39 7.32
C ILE A 300 15.45 9.42 8.16
N GLY A 301 16.78 9.29 8.24
CA GLY A 301 17.58 10.41 8.70
C GLY A 301 17.51 11.52 7.65
N LEU A 302 16.84 12.62 7.98
CA LEU A 302 17.09 13.90 7.32
C LEU A 302 18.49 14.34 7.77
N ASN A 303 19.43 14.41 6.82
CA ASN A 303 20.69 15.12 7.05
C ASN A 303 20.51 16.60 6.68
#